data_AF-A0A9Q0VCV4-F1
#
_entry.id   AF-A0A9Q0VCV4-F1
#
_cell.length_a   1.000
_cell.length_b   1.000
_cell.length_c   1.000
_cell.angle_alpha   90.00
_cell.angle_beta   90.00
_cell.angle_gamma   90.00
#
_symmetry.space_group_name_H-M   'P 1'
#
loop_
_entity.id
_entity.type
_entity.pdbx_description
1 polymer ?
#
loop_
_entity_poly.entity_id
_entity_poly.type
_entity_poly.pdbx_seq_one_letter_code
_entity_poly.pdbx_strand_id
1 'polypeptide(L)'
;MDCEGKVYRGSYMESAAYNPSIGPVQAALVAYVMGGRGGGYDRIVAAVLVEKQGAKARQEQTARLLLKEISPKCEFKVFHCGSSSSFNGCRSQNSC
;
A
#
# COMPACT_ATOMS: atom_id res chain seq x y z
N MET A 1 0.46 -8.93 3.97
CA MET A 1 0.96 -9.82 5.05
C MET A 1 0.44 -11.21 4.75
N ASP A 2 1.29 -12.22 4.85
CA ASP A 2 0.86 -13.62 4.71
C ASP A 2 0.43 -14.24 6.05
N CYS A 3 -0.09 -15.46 6.01
CA CYS A 3 -0.52 -16.20 7.21
C CYS A 3 0.62 -16.54 8.20
N GLU A 4 1.89 -16.36 7.81
CA GLU A 4 3.06 -16.51 8.68
C GLU A 4 3.49 -15.14 9.28
N GLY A 5 2.75 -14.08 9.01
CA GLY A 5 3.03 -12.73 9.50
C GLY A 5 4.09 -11.97 8.70
N LYS A 6 4.58 -12.51 7.58
CA LYS A 6 5.60 -11.83 6.77
C LYS A 6 4.97 -10.70 5.97
N VAL A 7 5.64 -9.54 5.99
CA VAL A 7 5.18 -8.32 5.32
C VAL A 7 5.96 -8.09 4.04
N TYR A 8 5.23 -7.90 2.95
CA TYR A 8 5.75 -7.57 1.63
C TYR A 8 5.25 -6.18 1.25
N ARG A 9 6.10 -5.39 0.61
CA ARG A 9 5.84 -3.97 0.36
C ARG A 9 6.04 -3.67 -1.12
N GLY A 10 5.26 -2.72 -1.62
CA GLY A 10 5.34 -2.20 -2.97
C GLY A 10 4.92 -0.74 -2.98
N SER A 11 5.65 0.07 -3.74
CA SER A 11 5.34 1.49 -3.94
C SER A 11 4.73 1.69 -5.32
N TYR A 12 3.91 2.73 -5.45
CA TYR A 12 3.48 3.20 -6.77
C TYR A 12 4.69 3.71 -7.55
N MET A 13 4.86 3.24 -8.78
CA MET A 13 5.91 3.73 -9.70
C MET A 13 5.22 4.32 -10.91
N GLU A 14 5.22 5.65 -10.99
CA GLU A 14 4.62 6.38 -12.10
C GLU A 14 5.55 6.38 -13.31
N SER A 15 4.96 6.20 -14.48
CA SER A 15 5.64 6.38 -15.76
C SER A 15 5.12 7.64 -16.45
N ALA A 16 6.01 8.39 -17.10
CA ALA A 16 5.64 9.55 -17.90
C ALA A 16 4.65 9.22 -19.05
N ALA A 17 4.66 7.97 -19.53
CA ALA A 17 3.72 7.51 -20.55
C ALA A 17 2.39 7.01 -19.96
N TYR A 18 2.18 7.19 -18.65
CA TYR A 18 1.04 6.74 -17.84
C TYR A 18 0.82 5.22 -17.81
N ASN A 19 0.60 4.58 -18.95
CA ASN A 19 0.28 3.16 -19.09
C ASN A 19 1.35 2.20 -18.55
N PRO A 20 2.67 2.51 -18.58
CA PRO A 20 3.67 1.65 -17.96
C PRO A 20 3.78 1.84 -16.44
N SER A 21 2.88 2.62 -15.81
CA SER A 21 2.91 2.79 -14.36
C SER A 21 2.56 1.47 -13.67
N ILE A 22 3.27 1.18 -12.58
CA ILE A 22 3.05 -0.03 -11.78
C ILE A 22 2.30 0.35 -10.50
N GLY A 23 1.12 -0.26 -10.32
CA GLY A 23 0.30 -0.06 -9.15
C GLY A 23 0.97 -0.59 -7.87
N PRO A 24 0.73 0.02 -6.71
CA PRO A 24 1.39 -0.36 -5.45
C PRO A 24 1.09 -1.82 -5.05
N VAL A 25 -0.12 -2.32 -5.31
CA VAL A 25 -0.47 -3.72 -5.05
C VAL A 25 0.30 -4.66 -5.98
N GLN A 26 0.45 -4.31 -7.27
CA GLN A 26 1.23 -5.12 -8.22
C GLN A 26 2.69 -5.22 -7.80
N ALA A 27 3.30 -4.10 -7.39
CA ALA A 27 4.67 -4.10 -6.87
C ALA A 27 4.81 -4.95 -5.60
N ALA A 28 3.83 -4.89 -4.69
CA ALA A 28 3.84 -5.69 -3.47
C ALA A 28 3.66 -7.20 -3.75
N LEU A 29 2.85 -7.54 -4.77
CA LEU A 29 2.69 -8.92 -5.23
C LEU A 29 3.97 -9.48 -5.87
N VAL A 30 4.71 -8.68 -6.62
CA VAL A 30 6.04 -9.08 -7.12
C VAL A 30 6.96 -9.41 -5.95
N ALA A 31 7.01 -8.56 -4.92
CA ALA A 31 7.80 -8.84 -3.71
C ALA A 31 7.32 -10.11 -2.98
N TYR A 32 6.00 -10.36 -2.92
CA TYR A 32 5.42 -11.58 -2.36
C TYR A 32 5.85 -12.83 -3.13
N VAL A 33 5.74 -12.83 -4.46
CA VAL A 33 6.11 -13.96 -5.32
C VAL A 33 7.61 -14.24 -5.22
N MET A 34 8.44 -13.20 -5.30
CA MET A 34 9.90 -13.34 -5.21
C MET A 34 10.38 -13.76 -3.83
N GLY A 35 9.70 -13.31 -2.77
CA GLY A 35 10.12 -13.53 -1.39
C GLY A 35 9.47 -14.73 -0.69
N GLY A 36 8.35 -15.26 -1.20
CA GLY A 36 7.42 -16.14 -0.47
C GLY A 36 7.39 -17.61 -0.91
N ARG A 37 8.42 -18.12 -1.59
CA ARG A 37 8.47 -19.50 -2.16
C ARG A 37 7.27 -19.89 -3.02
N GLY A 38 6.46 -18.93 -3.49
CA GLY A 38 5.31 -19.20 -4.35
C GLY A 38 4.10 -19.83 -3.64
N GLY A 39 3.85 -19.52 -2.35
CA GLY A 39 2.57 -19.84 -1.74
C GLY A 39 1.41 -19.17 -2.48
N GLY A 40 0.29 -19.86 -2.66
CA GLY A 40 -0.89 -19.32 -3.35
C GLY A 40 -1.37 -17.97 -2.79
N TYR A 41 -2.10 -17.21 -3.60
CA TYR A 41 -2.58 -15.88 -3.20
C TYR A 41 -3.56 -15.91 -2.02
N ASP A 42 -4.21 -17.04 -1.79
CA ASP A 42 -5.08 -17.31 -0.64
C ASP A 42 -4.37 -17.17 0.72
N ARG A 43 -3.04 -17.23 0.74
CA ARG A 43 -2.23 -17.01 1.94
C ARG A 43 -2.07 -15.54 2.30
N ILE A 44 -2.45 -14.61 1.42
CA ILE A 44 -2.44 -13.17 1.70
C ILE A 44 -3.65 -12.87 2.59
N VAL A 45 -3.40 -12.66 3.89
CA VAL A 45 -4.47 -12.50 4.90
C VAL A 45 -4.81 -11.03 5.19
N ALA A 46 -3.87 -10.12 4.93
CA ALA A 46 -4.11 -8.69 5.16
C ALA A 46 -3.30 -7.82 4.19
N ALA A 47 -3.90 -6.71 3.78
CA ALA A 47 -3.29 -5.69 2.93
C ALA A 47 -3.65 -4.28 3.41
N VAL A 48 -2.69 -3.38 3.28
CA VAL A 48 -2.86 -1.96 3.58
C VAL A 48 -2.45 -1.15 2.36
N LEU A 49 -3.32 -0.26 1.92
CA LEU A 49 -2.99 0.77 0.94
C LEU A 49 -2.88 2.12 1.63
N VAL A 50 -1.83 2.86 1.33
CA VAL A 50 -1.69 4.26 1.74
C VAL A 50 -1.61 5.10 0.48
N GLU A 51 -2.49 6.09 0.35
CA GLU A 51 -2.48 7.04 -0.75
C GLU A 51 -2.71 8.47 -0.27
N LYS A 52 -2.28 9.47 -1.05
CA LYS A 52 -2.49 10.87 -0.69
C LYS A 52 -3.97 11.25 -0.77
N GLN A 53 -4.47 11.97 0.23
CA GLN A 53 -5.82 12.54 0.19
C GLN A 53 -5.95 13.47 -1.03
N GLY A 54 -6.98 13.25 -1.86
CA GLY A 54 -7.20 14.03 -3.08
C GLY A 54 -6.19 13.77 -4.20
N ALA A 55 -5.48 12.63 -4.19
CA ALA A 55 -4.65 12.22 -5.32
C ALA A 55 -5.47 12.17 -6.62
N LYS A 56 -4.91 12.68 -7.72
CA LYS A 56 -5.54 12.63 -9.06
C LYS A 56 -5.66 11.21 -9.59
N ALA A 57 -4.68 10.36 -9.27
CA ALA A 57 -4.68 8.94 -9.57
C ALA A 57 -4.92 8.14 -8.28
N ARG A 58 -6.16 7.71 -8.04
CA ARG A 58 -6.54 6.89 -6.88
C ARG A 58 -6.40 5.41 -7.20
N GLN A 59 -5.82 4.65 -6.27
CA GLN A 59 -5.52 3.22 -6.45
C GLN A 59 -6.49 2.34 -5.66
N GLU A 60 -7.25 2.90 -4.73
CA GLU A 60 -8.13 2.16 -3.82
C GLU A 60 -9.07 1.17 -4.51
N GLN A 61 -9.84 1.60 -5.51
CA GLN A 61 -10.86 0.73 -6.12
C GLN A 61 -10.22 -0.43 -6.88
N THR A 62 -9.14 -0.16 -7.62
CA THR A 62 -8.36 -1.17 -8.33
C THR A 62 -7.70 -2.14 -7.35
N ALA A 63 -7.11 -1.63 -6.26
CA ALA A 63 -6.53 -2.45 -5.21
C ALA A 63 -7.58 -3.37 -4.56
N ARG A 64 -8.76 -2.83 -4.24
CA ARG A 64 -9.87 -3.59 -3.66
C ARG A 64 -10.36 -4.68 -4.60
N LEU A 65 -10.56 -4.37 -5.88
CA LEU A 65 -10.99 -5.34 -6.88
C LEU A 65 -9.95 -6.46 -7.02
N LEU A 66 -8.69 -6.10 -7.24
CA LEU A 66 -7.60 -7.07 -7.41
C LEU A 66 -7.48 -8.01 -6.21
N LEU A 67 -7.46 -7.46 -4.99
CA LEU A 67 -7.34 -8.26 -3.77
C LEU A 67 -8.56 -9.17 -3.56
N LYS A 68 -9.76 -8.70 -3.89
CA LYS A 68 -10.98 -9.52 -3.80
C LYS A 68 -10.93 -10.72 -4.75
N GLU A 69 -10.40 -10.54 -5.96
CA GLU A 69 -10.29 -11.63 -6.95
C GLU A 69 -9.26 -12.68 -6.54
N ILE A 70 -8.09 -12.27 -6.04
CA ILE A 70 -6.98 -13.20 -5.77
C ILE A 70 -6.97 -13.76 -4.34
N SER A 71 -7.51 -13.01 -3.38
CA SER A 71 -7.59 -13.39 -1.97
C SER A 71 -8.84 -12.79 -1.32
N PRO A 72 -10.04 -13.36 -1.56
CA PRO A 72 -11.30 -12.80 -1.09
C PRO A 72 -11.45 -12.74 0.44
N LYS A 73 -10.60 -13.46 1.19
CA LYS A 73 -10.55 -13.42 2.66
C LYS A 73 -9.56 -12.40 3.22
N CYS A 74 -8.81 -11.72 2.35
CA CYS A 74 -7.83 -10.71 2.75
C CYS A 74 -8.53 -9.50 3.38
N GLU A 75 -8.15 -9.15 4.61
CA GLU A 75 -8.57 -7.90 5.22
C GLU A 75 -7.85 -6.73 4.52
N PHE A 76 -8.61 -5.83 3.91
CA PHE A 76 -8.06 -4.68 3.19
C PHE A 76 -8.41 -3.36 3.86
N LYS A 77 -7.39 -2.61 4.27
CA LYS A 77 -7.52 -1.26 4.86
C LYS A 77 -6.87 -0.21 3.98
N VAL A 78 -7.47 0.98 3.96
CA VAL A 78 -6.96 2.13 3.21
C VAL A 78 -6.75 3.29 4.18
N PHE A 79 -5.60 3.95 4.07
CA PHE A 79 -5.29 5.17 4.79
C PHE A 79 -5.03 6.30 3.80
N HIS A 80 -5.62 7.46 4.07
CA HIS A 80 -5.37 8.65 3.30
C HIS A 80 -4.43 9.59 4.05
N CYS A 81 -3.26 9.86 3.47
CA CYS A 81 -2.32 10.82 4.02
C CYS A 81 -2.66 12.23 3.51
N GLY A 82 -3.03 13.11 4.43
CA GLY A 82 -3.07 14.56 4.19
C GLY A 82 -1.76 15.20 4.63
N SER A 83 -1.36 16.32 4.01
CA SER A 83 -0.42 17.22 4.65
C SER A 83 -1.16 17.89 5.81
N SER A 84 -0.78 17.60 7.06
CA SER A 84 -1.14 18.51 8.15
C SER A 84 -0.45 19.84 7.83
N SER A 85 -1.22 20.90 7.60
CA SER A 85 -0.70 22.28 7.53
C SER A 85 -0.25 22.78 8.92
N SER A 86 0.16 21.89 9.82
CA SER A 86 0.58 22.20 11.18
C SER A 86 1.57 21.14 11.69
N PHE A 87 2.73 21.05 11.05
CA PHE A 87 3.94 20.63 11.77
C PHE A 87 4.66 21.90 12.21
N ASN A 88 4.17 22.55 13.27
CA ASN A 88 5.00 23.48 14.03
C ASN A 88 6.03 22.60 14.73
N GLY A 89 7.25 22.55 14.18
CA GLY A 89 8.37 21.86 14.81
C GLY A 89 8.45 22.28 16.29
N CYS A 90 8.66 21.30 17.17
CA CYS A 90 8.88 21.54 18.58
C CYS A 90 9.97 22.61 18.76
N ARG A 91 9.59 23.86 19.03
CA ARG A 91 10.51 24.82 19.65
C ARG A 91 10.63 24.36 21.10
N SER A 92 11.79 23.86 21.49
CA SER A 92 12.19 23.81 22.89
C SER A 92 12.13 25.24 23.43
N GLN A 93 11.05 25.59 24.12
CA GLN A 93 11.10 26.64 25.11
C GLN A 93 11.46 25.95 26.42
N ASN A 94 12.76 25.81 26.67
CA ASN A 94 13.25 25.60 28.02
C ASN A 94 13.05 26.92 28.76
N SER A 95 12.15 26.92 29.72
CA SER A 95 12.00 27.98 30.71
C SER A 95 11.82 27.32 32.08
N CYS A 96 12.96 27.02 32.70
CA CYS A 96 13.17 26.90 34.15
C CYS A 96 14.52 27.56 34.42
#